data_AF-A0AAD8EDT3-F1
#
_entry.id   AF-A0AAD8EDT3-F1
#
_cell.length_a   1.000
_cell.length_b   1.000
_cell.length_c   1.000
_cell.angle_alpha   90.00
_cell.angle_beta   90.00
_cell.angle_gamma   90.00
#
_symmetry.space_group_name_H-M   'P 1'
#
loop_
_entity.id
_entity.type
_entity.pdbx_description
1 polymer ?
#
loop_
_entity_poly.entity_id
_entity_poly.type
_entity_poly.pdbx_seq_one_letter_code
_entity_poly.pdbx_strand_id
1 'polypeptide(L)'
;YLRLKMPESDVKMLMESNNHRHQCMDCFSHPKSRKDVINMLGDQTDKRYPIFREMSDSDYLITVAVGIFDCVGRTWSIYADNPKTNAPIVVLPMDVKSTSK
;
A
#
# COMPACT_ATOMS: atom_id res chain seq x y z
N TYR A 1 -7.11 24.54 -2.41
CA TYR A 1 -6.36 23.45 -1.75
C TYR A 1 -7.05 23.11 -0.44
N LEU A 2 -7.72 21.96 -0.34
CA LEU A 2 -8.27 21.50 0.93
C LEU A 2 -7.10 21.06 1.82
N ARG A 3 -6.91 21.76 2.95
CA ARG A 3 -6.11 21.21 4.04
C ARG A 3 -7.08 20.51 4.99
N LEU A 4 -6.94 19.19 5.11
CA LEU A 4 -7.67 18.45 6.15
C LEU A 4 -7.25 19.00 7.51
N LYS A 5 -8.23 19.52 8.25
CA LYS A 5 -8.07 19.78 9.69
C LYS A 5 -8.38 18.47 10.39
N MET A 6 -7.36 17.84 10.97
CA MET A 6 -7.51 16.55 11.64
C MET A 6 -7.49 16.76 13.17
N PRO A 7 -8.50 16.26 13.91
CA PRO A 7 -8.50 16.24 15.37
C PRO A 7 -7.26 15.53 15.95
N GLU A 8 -6.74 16.01 17.08
CA GLU A 8 -5.57 15.41 17.75
C GLU A 8 -5.84 13.97 18.25
N SER A 9 -7.10 13.64 18.58
CA SER A 9 -7.51 12.26 18.95
C SER A 9 -7.17 11.24 17.87
N ASP A 10 -7.27 11.65 16.61
CA ASP A 10 -7.06 10.77 15.46
C ASP A 10 -5.57 10.52 15.24
N VAL A 11 -4.71 11.46 15.66
CA VAL A 11 -3.24 11.32 15.59
C VAL A 11 -2.76 10.13 16.41
N LYS A 12 -3.30 9.92 17.62
CA LYS A 12 -2.87 8.82 18.49
C LYS A 12 -3.18 7.46 17.89
N MET A 13 -4.40 7.26 17.39
CA MET A 13 -4.78 6.00 16.75
C MET A 13 -4.02 5.77 15.44
N LEU A 14 -3.75 6.82 14.66
CA LEU A 14 -2.90 6.74 13.48
C LEU A 14 -1.47 6.31 13.83
N MET A 15 -0.89 6.85 14.91
CA MET A 15 0.45 6.46 15.38
C MET A 15 0.50 4.99 15.84
N GLU A 16 -0.47 4.52 16.62
CA GLU A 16 -0.57 3.11 17.03
C GLU A 16 -0.62 2.20 15.80
N SER A 17 -1.49 2.54 14.86
CA SER A 17 -1.65 1.79 13.63
C SER A 17 -0.42 1.83 12.71
N ASN A 18 0.31 2.95 12.68
CA ASN A 18 1.58 3.06 11.95
C ASN A 18 2.63 2.11 12.54
N ASN A 19 2.74 2.05 13.86
CA ASN A 19 3.71 1.19 14.53
C ASN A 19 3.41 -0.29 14.26
N HIS A 20 2.16 -0.72 14.36
CA HIS A 20 1.74 -2.08 14.03
C HIS A 20 2.08 -2.47 12.59
N ARG A 21 1.74 -1.60 11.62
CA ARG A 21 1.99 -1.90 10.20
C ARG A 21 3.48 -1.91 9.88
N HIS A 22 4.28 -1.03 10.47
CA HIS A 22 5.74 -1.09 10.32
C HIS A 22 6.31 -2.37 10.89
N GLN A 23 5.91 -2.77 12.10
CA GLN A 23 6.35 -4.04 12.71
C GLN A 23 5.95 -5.26 11.87
N CYS A 24 4.74 -5.24 11.30
CA CYS A 24 4.29 -6.27 10.38
C CYS A 24 5.16 -6.31 9.11
N MET A 25 5.46 -5.15 8.50
CA MET A 25 6.36 -5.05 7.35
C MET A 25 7.77 -5.56 7.67
N ASP A 26 8.29 -5.31 8.88
CA ASP A 26 9.61 -5.77 9.32
C ASP A 26 9.70 -7.31 9.47
N CYS A 27 8.55 -8.00 9.59
CA CYS A 27 8.49 -9.45 9.63
C CYS A 27 8.64 -10.09 8.25
N PHE A 28 8.51 -9.33 7.17
CA PHE A 28 8.77 -9.82 5.82
C PHE A 28 10.27 -9.77 5.51
N SER A 29 10.78 -10.79 4.83
CA SER A 29 12.09 -10.70 4.22
C SER A 29 12.14 -9.57 3.19
N HIS A 30 13.31 -8.96 2.99
CA HIS A 30 13.51 -7.97 1.94
C HIS A 30 12.96 -8.48 0.59
N PRO A 31 12.05 -7.73 -0.07
CA PRO A 31 11.35 -8.20 -1.26
C PRO A 31 12.33 -8.39 -2.43
N LYS A 32 12.28 -9.55 -3.09
CA LYS A 32 13.15 -9.88 -4.23
C LYS A 32 12.37 -9.99 -5.54
N SER A 33 11.05 -10.01 -5.45
CA SER A 33 10.15 -10.17 -6.58
C SER A 33 8.89 -9.31 -6.41
N ARG A 34 8.19 -9.08 -7.51
CA ARG A 34 6.86 -8.46 -7.50
C ARG A 34 5.89 -9.22 -6.58
N LYS A 35 5.99 -10.55 -6.52
CA LYS A 35 5.12 -11.38 -5.66
C LYS A 35 5.36 -11.10 -4.18
N ASP A 36 6.60 -10.86 -3.77
CA ASP A 36 6.91 -10.52 -2.37
C ASP A 36 6.29 -9.18 -1.98
N VAL A 37 6.37 -8.20 -2.87
CA VAL A 37 5.73 -6.88 -2.68
C VAL A 37 4.21 -7.02 -2.60
N ILE A 38 3.60 -7.81 -3.48
CA ILE A 38 2.16 -8.10 -3.44
C ILE A 38 1.76 -8.74 -2.11
N ASN A 39 2.50 -9.75 -1.66
CA ASN A 39 2.21 -10.45 -0.41
C ASN A 39 2.27 -9.52 0.80
N MET A 40 3.27 -8.62 0.84
CA MET A 40 3.43 -7.63 1.90
C MET A 40 2.31 -6.57 1.87
N LEU A 41 2.07 -5.95 0.71
CA LEU A 41 1.12 -4.84 0.60
C LEU A 41 -0.34 -5.27 0.68
N GLY A 42 -0.63 -6.54 0.39
CA GLY A 42 -1.95 -7.15 0.57
C GLY A 42 -2.15 -7.81 1.93
N ASP A 43 -1.20 -7.70 2.85
CA ASP A 43 -1.25 -8.46 4.10
C ASP A 43 -2.40 -8.02 5.03
N GLN A 44 -3.09 -9.02 5.57
CA GLN A 44 -4.23 -8.87 6.48
C GLN A 44 -4.10 -9.79 7.72
N THR A 45 -2.87 -10.16 8.09
CA THR A 45 -2.65 -11.08 9.22
C THR A 45 -2.91 -10.43 10.59
N ASP A 46 -2.58 -9.14 10.74
CA ASP A 46 -3.01 -8.34 11.88
C ASP A 46 -4.50 -8.02 11.77
N LYS A 47 -5.31 -8.55 12.69
CA LYS A 47 -6.77 -8.39 12.69
C LYS A 47 -7.23 -6.98 13.10
N ARG A 48 -6.36 -6.20 13.75
CA ARG A 48 -6.68 -4.87 14.27
C ARG A 48 -6.13 -3.77 13.37
N TYR A 49 -4.91 -3.94 12.86
CA TYR A 49 -4.25 -2.97 12.00
C TYR A 49 -3.56 -3.62 10.79
N PRO A 50 -4.32 -4.25 9.88
CA PRO A 50 -3.75 -4.89 8.71
C PRO A 50 -3.06 -3.86 7.79
N ILE A 51 -2.12 -4.33 6.97
CA ILE A 51 -1.45 -3.48 5.98
C ILE A 51 -2.47 -3.07 4.91
N PHE A 52 -3.17 -4.04 4.33
CA PHE A 52 -4.28 -3.77 3.43
C PHE A 52 -5.59 -3.68 4.21
N ARG A 53 -6.26 -2.53 4.16
CA ARG A 53 -7.50 -2.31 4.88
C ARG A 53 -8.68 -2.35 3.96
N GLU A 54 -9.55 -3.31 4.21
CA GLU A 54 -10.85 -3.41 3.57
C GLU A 54 -11.90 -2.72 4.43
N MET A 55 -12.98 -2.28 3.78
CA MET A 55 -14.12 -1.72 4.49
C MET A 55 -14.70 -2.79 5.42
N SER A 56 -14.75 -2.48 6.71
CA SER A 56 -15.41 -3.30 7.72
C SER A 56 -16.27 -2.39 8.61
N ASP A 57 -17.27 -2.95 9.27
CA ASP A 57 -18.17 -2.19 10.15
C ASP A 57 -17.42 -1.47 11.30
N SER A 58 -16.19 -1.89 11.60
CA SER A 58 -15.36 -1.37 12.68
C SER A 58 -14.18 -0.48 12.24
N ASP A 59 -13.84 -0.44 10.95
CA ASP A 59 -12.65 0.29 10.47
C ASP A 59 -13.06 1.44 9.55
N TYR A 60 -12.72 2.65 9.97
CA TYR A 60 -13.02 3.89 9.26
C TYR A 60 -11.90 4.31 8.31
N LEU A 61 -10.80 3.54 8.25
CA LEU A 61 -9.68 3.76 7.35
C LEU A 61 -9.57 2.60 6.36
N ILE A 62 -9.65 2.90 5.07
CA ILE A 62 -9.55 1.92 4.00
C ILE A 62 -8.35 2.19 3.10
N THR A 63 -7.78 1.13 2.53
CA THR A 63 -6.80 1.24 1.45
C THR A 63 -7.56 1.54 0.16
N VAL A 64 -7.36 2.74 -0.40
CA VAL A 64 -8.05 3.17 -1.64
C VAL A 64 -7.41 2.56 -2.89
N ALA A 65 -6.09 2.38 -2.87
CA ALA A 65 -5.36 1.79 -3.99
C ALA A 65 -3.98 1.28 -3.53
N VAL A 66 -3.44 0.32 -4.28
CA VAL A 66 -2.04 -0.11 -4.19
C VAL A 66 -1.32 0.23 -5.48
N GLY A 67 -0.14 0.83 -5.38
CA GLY A 67 0.75 1.10 -6.51
C GLY A 67 2.06 0.34 -6.37
N ILE A 68 2.44 -0.44 -7.38
CA ILE A 68 3.72 -1.17 -7.41
C ILE A 68 4.55 -0.66 -8.59
N PHE A 69 5.73 -0.12 -8.30
CA PHE A 69 6.71 0.32 -9.28
C PHE A 69 7.69 -0.83 -9.55
N ASP A 70 7.65 -1.39 -10.75
CA ASP A 70 8.65 -2.33 -11.24
C ASP A 70 9.69 -1.55 -12.05
N CYS A 71 10.81 -1.22 -11.40
CA CYS A 71 11.89 -0.45 -12.03
C CYS A 71 12.67 -1.27 -13.08
N VAL A 72 12.65 -2.61 -13.00
CA VAL A 72 13.32 -3.49 -13.96
C VAL A 72 12.45 -3.65 -15.20
N GLY A 73 11.18 -4.01 -15.01
CA GLY A 73 10.18 -4.09 -16.07
C GLY A 73 9.71 -2.72 -16.59
N ARG A 74 10.11 -1.63 -15.91
CA ARG A 74 9.72 -0.24 -16.19
C ARG A 74 8.20 -0.09 -16.30
N THR A 75 7.47 -0.62 -15.33
CA THR A 75 6.01 -0.47 -15.24
C THR A 75 5.54 0.00 -13.86
N TRP A 76 4.41 0.70 -13.83
CA TRP A 76 3.68 1.03 -12.62
C TRP A 76 2.31 0.35 -12.66
N SER A 77 2.10 -0.64 -11.78
CA SER A 77 0.84 -1.36 -11.66
C SER A 77 -0.01 -0.72 -10.56
N ILE A 78 -1.28 -0.45 -10.86
CA ILE A 78 -2.25 0.12 -9.92
C ILE A 78 -3.36 -0.88 -9.67
N TYR A 79 -3.69 -1.11 -8.40
CA TYR A 79 -4.74 -1.99 -7.93
C TYR A 79 -5.77 -1.16 -7.19
N ALA A 80 -7.06 -1.38 -7.45
CA ALA A 80 -8.16 -0.79 -6.69
C ALA A 80 -8.52 -1.64 -5.44
N ASP A 81 -8.23 -2.93 -5.50
CA ASP A 81 -8.54 -3.92 -4.46
C ASP A 81 -7.26 -4.62 -3.97
N ASN A 82 -7.40 -5.57 -3.05
CA ASN A 82 -6.26 -6.28 -2.46
C ASN A 82 -5.41 -6.96 -3.55
N PRO A 83 -4.11 -6.61 -3.68
CA PRO A 83 -3.26 -7.13 -4.76
C PRO A 83 -2.96 -8.63 -4.64
N LYS A 84 -3.20 -9.26 -3.48
CA LYS A 84 -3.02 -10.72 -3.31
C LYS A 84 -4.07 -11.54 -4.05
N THR A 85 -5.26 -10.97 -4.23
CA THR A 85 -6.42 -11.68 -4.80
C THR A 85 -6.89 -11.08 -6.10
N ASN A 86 -6.43 -9.87 -6.45
CA ASN A 86 -6.89 -9.13 -7.62
C ASN A 86 -5.74 -8.76 -8.56
N ALA A 87 -6.04 -8.73 -9.86
CA ALA A 87 -5.14 -8.20 -10.87
C ALA A 87 -5.12 -6.65 -10.83
N PRO A 88 -4.06 -6.00 -11.33
CA PRO A 88 -4.04 -4.55 -11.44
C PRO A 88 -5.12 -4.08 -12.43
N ILE A 89 -5.77 -2.96 -12.10
CA ILE A 89 -6.75 -2.30 -12.98
C ILE A 89 -6.07 -1.57 -14.14
N VAL A 90 -4.83 -1.13 -13.95
CA VAL A 90 -4.01 -0.53 -15.00
C VAL A 90 -2.53 -0.83 -14.75
N VAL A 91 -1.80 -1.04 -15.84
CA VAL A 91 -0.34 -1.16 -15.85
C VAL A 91 0.20 -0.10 -16.80
N LEU A 92 0.85 0.91 -16.24
CA LEU A 92 1.38 2.04 -16.99
C LEU A 92 2.86 1.81 -17.32
N PRO A 93 3.31 2.00 -18.57
CA PRO A 93 4.73 1.99 -18.88
C PRO A 93 5.40 3.22 -18.26
N MET A 94 6.58 3.02 -17.67
CA MET A 94 7.42 4.07 -17.07
C MET A 94 8.54 4.46 -18.03
N ASP A 95 8.18 4.66 -19.31
CA ASP A 95 9.10 5.17 -20.30
C ASP A 95 9.37 6.66 -20.08
N VAL A 96 10.30 6.96 -19.19
CA VAL A 96 10.85 8.31 -19.06
C VAL A 96 11.65 8.59 -20.33
N LYS A 97 11.21 9.55 -21.15
CA LYS A 97 12.02 10.05 -22.27
C LYS A 97 13.35 10.51 -21.69
N SER A 98 14.45 9.88 -22.11
CA SER A 98 15.78 10.39 -21.81
C SER A 98 15.85 11.80 -22.37
N THR A 99 15.92 12.80 -21.50
CA THR A 99 16.39 14.12 -21.94
C THR A 99 17.88 13.96 -22.18
N SER A 100 18.27 13.59 -23.40
CA SER A 100 19.65 13.73 -23.85
C SER A 100 20.04 15.18 -23.60
N LYS A 101 20.92 15.41 -22.64
CA LYS A 101 21.62 16.67 -22.42
C LYS A 101 22.79 16.75 -23.37
#